data_AF-A0A143XTE8-F1
#
_entry.id   AF-A0A143XTE8-F1
#
_cell.length_a   1.000
_cell.length_b   1.000
_cell.length_c   1.000
_cell.angle_alpha   90.00
_cell.angle_beta   90.00
_cell.angle_gamma   90.00
#
_symmetry.space_group_name_H-M   'P 1'
#
loop_
_entity.id
_entity.type
_entity.pdbx_description
1 polymer ?
#
loop_
_entity_poly.entity_id
_entity_poly.type
_entity_poly.pdbx_seq_one_letter_code
_entity_poly.pdbx_strand_id
1 'polypeptide(L)'
;MMASFQYDFANRLTSATGTTYQYDNGGNRIQSQTSEQTLIYLYDTIGSMSRMLMSKTQDGAITKYIYGNGLIAQENSSGYYSPQLKRFINADIVVEAFKNPLA
;
A
#
# COMPACT_ATOMS: atom_id res chain seq x y z
N MET A 1 -13.73 -22.33 11.75
CA MET A 1 -13.51 -21.14 12.62
C MET A 1 -14.45 -20.04 12.12
N MET A 2 -15.17 -19.35 13.01
CA MET A 2 -16.09 -18.27 12.61
C MET A 2 -15.32 -16.96 12.41
N ALA A 3 -15.66 -16.20 11.37
CA ALA A 3 -15.09 -14.89 11.15
C ALA A 3 -15.60 -13.89 12.19
N SER A 4 -14.71 -13.07 12.74
CA SER A 4 -15.04 -11.98 13.67
C SER A 4 -14.62 -10.64 13.07
N PHE A 5 -15.46 -9.61 13.25
CA PHE A 5 -15.23 -8.26 12.73
C PHE A 5 -15.55 -7.23 13.81
N GLN A 6 -14.70 -6.22 13.94
CA GLN A 6 -14.91 -5.08 14.82
C GLN A 6 -14.71 -3.79 14.05
N TYR A 7 -15.49 -2.77 14.40
CA TYR A 7 -15.48 -1.47 13.75
C TYR A 7 -15.41 -0.37 14.80
N ASP A 8 -14.86 0.78 14.42
CA ASP A 8 -14.96 2.00 15.21
C ASP A 8 -16.25 2.79 14.90
N PHE A 9 -16.47 3.90 15.60
CA PHE A 9 -17.64 4.77 15.43
C PHE A 9 -17.74 5.42 14.04
N ALA A 10 -16.65 5.43 13.27
CA ALA A 10 -16.61 5.93 11.90
C ALA A 10 -16.85 4.80 10.87
N ASN A 11 -17.33 3.64 11.32
CA ASN A 11 -17.55 2.43 10.52
C ASN A 11 -16.28 1.90 9.84
N ARG A 12 -15.09 2.17 10.39
CA ARG A 12 -13.83 1.63 9.87
C ARG A 12 -13.53 0.29 10.53
N LEU A 13 -13.13 -0.70 9.75
CA LEU A 13 -12.78 -2.03 10.23
C LEU A 13 -11.50 -1.98 11.07
N THR A 14 -11.58 -2.20 12.38
CA THR A 14 -10.44 -2.17 13.32
C THR A 14 -9.89 -3.55 13.64
N SER A 15 -10.68 -4.60 13.45
CA SER A 15 -10.20 -5.98 13.54
C SER A 15 -10.99 -6.93 12.65
N ALA A 16 -10.30 -7.88 12.03
CA ALA A 16 -10.89 -9.00 11.30
C ALA A 16 -10.09 -10.28 11.56
N THR A 17 -10.71 -11.29 12.16
CA THR A 17 -10.18 -12.66 12.31
C THR A 17 -8.66 -12.72 12.57
N GLY A 18 -8.21 -12.21 13.71
CA GLY A 18 -6.80 -12.24 14.12
C GLY A 18 -5.90 -11.17 13.50
N THR A 19 -6.46 -10.26 12.70
CA THR A 19 -5.77 -9.05 12.23
C THR A 19 -6.35 -7.81 12.91
N THR A 20 -5.50 -6.87 13.33
CA THR A 20 -5.89 -5.54 13.81
C THR A 20 -5.43 -4.46 12.84
N TYR A 21 -6.13 -3.32 12.83
CA TYR A 21 -5.87 -2.21 11.93
C TYR A 21 -5.85 -0.89 12.69
N GLN A 22 -4.95 0.01 12.31
CA GLN A 22 -4.89 1.37 12.83
C GLN A 22 -5.03 2.37 11.69
N TYR A 23 -5.62 3.52 12.00
CA TYR A 23 -5.96 4.56 11.03
C TYR A 23 -5.46 5.93 11.50
N ASP A 24 -5.11 6.79 10.54
CA ASP A 24 -4.88 8.21 10.82
C ASP A 24 -6.22 8.99 10.97
N ASN A 25 -6.11 10.30 11.15
CA ASN A 25 -7.28 11.19 11.25
C ASN A 25 -8.05 11.33 9.93
N GLY A 26 -7.40 11.13 8.79
CA GLY A 26 -7.98 11.15 7.45
C GLY A 26 -8.67 9.84 7.07
N GLY A 27 -8.57 8.80 7.92
CA GLY A 27 -9.15 7.49 7.65
C GLY A 27 -8.27 6.58 6.81
N ASN A 28 -7.02 6.94 6.54
CA ASN A 28 -6.07 6.05 5.89
C ASN A 28 -5.60 4.99 6.88
N ARG A 29 -5.58 3.73 6.46
CA ARG A 29 -5.03 2.64 7.27
C ARG A 29 -3.51 2.78 7.32
N ILE A 30 -2.95 3.09 8.48
CA ILE A 30 -1.50 3.27 8.70
C ILE A 30 -0.81 2.02 9.24
N GLN A 31 -1.58 1.02 9.69
CA GLN A 31 -1.03 -0.25 10.16
C GLN A 31 -1.99 -1.42 9.93
N SER A 32 -1.44 -2.60 9.65
CA SER A 32 -2.11 -3.88 9.85
C SER A 32 -1.20 -4.84 10.61
N GLN A 33 -1.75 -5.58 11.55
CA GLN A 33 -0.98 -6.49 12.39
C GLN A 33 -1.68 -7.83 12.53
N THR A 34 -0.99 -8.91 12.22
CA THR A 34 -1.34 -10.28 12.58
C THR A 34 -0.47 -10.74 13.75
N SER A 35 -0.63 -12.00 14.19
CA SER A 35 0.30 -12.62 15.15
C SER A 35 1.72 -12.79 14.62
N GLU A 36 1.89 -12.78 13.30
CA GLU A 36 3.17 -13.09 12.63
C GLU A 36 3.84 -11.84 12.06
N GLN A 37 3.06 -10.87 11.59
CA GLN A 37 3.57 -9.74 10.83
C GLN A 37 2.85 -8.44 11.18
N THR A 38 3.65 -7.40 11.45
CA THR A 38 3.18 -6.01 11.42
C THR A 38 3.61 -5.34 10.11
N LEU A 39 2.68 -4.66 9.45
CA LEU A 39 2.93 -3.76 8.32
C LEU A 39 2.58 -2.33 8.71
N ILE A 40 3.46 -1.39 8.40
CA ILE A 40 3.23 0.05 8.55
C ILE A 40 3.16 0.68 7.16
N TYR A 41 2.24 1.64 6.98
CA TYR A 41 1.99 2.29 5.70
C TYR A 41 2.26 3.79 5.78
N LEU A 42 2.86 4.34 4.73
CA LEU A 42 3.06 5.78 4.52
C LEU A 42 2.23 6.23 3.32
N TYR A 43 1.59 7.40 3.44
CA TYR A 43 0.74 7.95 2.39
C TYR A 43 1.21 9.35 1.98
N ASP A 44 1.04 9.65 0.70
CA ASP A 44 0.85 11.01 0.20
C ASP A 44 -0.63 11.38 0.42
N THR A 45 -0.86 12.45 1.18
CA THR A 45 -2.19 12.93 1.55
C THR A 45 -2.49 14.32 0.98
N ILE A 46 -1.62 14.86 0.12
CA ILE A 46 -1.76 16.22 -0.44
C ILE A 46 -2.85 16.29 -1.51
N GLY A 47 -3.03 15.21 -2.28
CA GLY A 47 -4.02 15.14 -3.36
C GLY A 47 -5.46 14.93 -2.88
N SER A 48 -6.42 15.01 -3.81
CA SER A 48 -7.85 14.72 -3.54
C SER A 48 -8.13 13.29 -3.09
N MET A 49 -7.20 12.37 -3.35
CA MET A 49 -7.22 11.00 -2.87
C MET A 49 -5.84 10.63 -2.33
N SER A 50 -5.79 10.08 -1.12
CA SER A 50 -4.54 9.61 -0.52
C SER A 50 -3.95 8.44 -1.33
N ARG A 51 -2.63 8.42 -1.48
CA ARG A 51 -1.89 7.37 -2.19
C ARG A 51 -0.86 6.75 -1.27
N MET A 52 -0.87 5.43 -1.10
CA MET A 52 0.13 4.74 -0.28
C MET A 52 1.47 4.77 -0.99
N LEU A 53 2.48 5.45 -0.44
CA LEU A 53 3.82 5.54 -1.01
C LEU A 53 4.71 4.35 -0.62
N MET A 54 4.47 3.78 0.55
CA MET A 54 5.34 2.76 1.12
C MET A 54 4.58 1.82 2.06
N SER A 55 4.97 0.55 2.06
CA SER A 55 4.68 -0.40 3.13
C SER A 55 5.98 -0.94 3.70
N LYS A 56 6.07 -1.10 5.02
CA LYS A 56 7.23 -1.62 5.72
C LYS A 56 6.84 -2.78 6.63
N THR A 57 7.54 -3.91 6.55
CA THR A 57 7.42 -5.02 7.51
C THR A 57 8.15 -4.69 8.81
N GLN A 58 7.81 -5.38 9.90
CA GLN A 58 8.50 -5.21 11.19
C GLN A 58 10.01 -5.49 11.10
N ASP A 59 10.41 -6.39 10.20
CA ASP A 59 11.82 -6.74 9.94
C ASP A 59 12.53 -5.76 9.00
N GLY A 60 11.81 -4.73 8.55
CA GLY A 60 12.37 -3.63 7.76
C GLY A 60 12.35 -3.83 6.24
N ALA A 61 11.72 -4.89 5.72
CA ALA A 61 11.51 -5.02 4.29
C ALA A 61 10.54 -3.93 3.80
N ILE A 62 10.89 -3.27 2.70
CA ILE A 62 10.16 -2.13 2.16
C ILE A 62 9.63 -2.47 0.77
N THR A 63 8.37 -2.13 0.53
CA THR A 63 7.81 -1.98 -0.81
C THR A 63 7.44 -0.52 -1.01
N LYS A 64 7.96 0.10 -2.07
CA LYS A 64 7.57 1.45 -2.50
C LYS A 64 6.57 1.37 -3.65
N TYR A 65 5.66 2.32 -3.71
CA TYR A 65 4.62 2.39 -4.72
C TYR A 65 4.81 3.67 -5.54
N ILE A 66 5.03 3.50 -6.83
CA ILE A 66 5.42 4.58 -7.75
C ILE A 66 4.22 4.92 -8.62
N TYR A 67 3.79 6.18 -8.56
CA TYR A 67 2.58 6.65 -9.23
C TYR A 67 2.88 7.66 -10.34
N GLY A 68 2.03 7.65 -11.36
CA GLY A 68 1.77 8.77 -12.27
C GLY A 68 0.27 9.09 -12.22
N ASN A 69 -0.44 8.94 -13.34
CA ASN A 69 -1.91 8.95 -13.35
C ASN A 69 -2.52 7.80 -12.53
N GLY A 70 -1.83 6.66 -12.48
CA GLY A 70 -2.16 5.51 -11.64
C GLY A 70 -0.91 4.85 -11.08
N LEU A 71 -1.08 3.69 -10.43
CA LEU A 71 0.05 2.89 -9.95
C LEU A 71 0.81 2.30 -11.13
N ILE A 72 2.06 2.74 -11.32
CA ILE A 72 2.95 2.30 -12.39
C ILE A 72 3.70 1.04 -11.98
N ALA A 73 4.32 1.08 -10.79
CA ALA A 73 5.17 0.02 -10.29
C ALA A 73 5.16 -0.10 -8.76
N GLN A 74 5.45 -1.30 -8.29
CA GLN A 74 5.82 -1.62 -6.92
C GLN A 74 7.29 -2.00 -6.91
N GLU A 75 8.11 -1.30 -6.12
CA GLU A 75 9.55 -1.56 -6.00
C GLU A 75 9.82 -2.24 -4.65
N ASN A 76 10.45 -3.41 -4.68
CA ASN A 76 11.00 -4.06 -3.48
C ASN A 76 12.38 -4.66 -3.81
N SER A 77 12.92 -5.50 -2.93
CA SER A 77 14.24 -6.14 -3.14
C SER A 77 14.33 -7.03 -4.38
N SER A 78 13.20 -7.45 -4.96
CA SER A 78 13.13 -8.24 -6.20
C SER A 78 13.08 -7.37 -7.47
N GLY A 79 13.02 -6.05 -7.33
CA GLY A 79 12.94 -5.10 -8.44
C GLY A 79 11.55 -4.48 -8.60
N TYR A 80 11.23 -4.06 -9.83
CA TYR A 80 9.99 -3.35 -10.14
C TYR A 80 8.94 -4.29 -10.73
N TYR A 81 7.83 -4.48 -10.03
CA TYR A 81 6.65 -5.16 -10.56
C TYR A 81 5.64 -4.14 -11.06
N SER A 82 5.17 -4.27 -12.31
CA SER A 82 4.07 -3.46 -12.83
C SER A 82 2.74 -4.21 -12.69
N PRO A 83 1.78 -3.70 -11.90
CA PRO A 83 0.44 -4.29 -11.82
C PRO A 83 -0.34 -4.21 -13.14
N GLN A 84 -0.10 -3.17 -13.93
CA GLN A 84 -0.77 -2.96 -15.22
C GLN A 84 -0.33 -4.00 -16.25
N LEU A 85 0.99 -4.26 -16.33
CA LEU A 85 1.56 -5.24 -17.26
C LEU A 85 1.64 -6.65 -16.67
N LYS A 86 1.32 -6.81 -15.39
CA LYS A 86 1.37 -8.05 -14.61
C LYS A 86 2.73 -8.77 -14.68
N ARG A 87 3.83 -8.02 -14.73
CA ARG A 87 5.19 -8.56 -14.84
C ARG A 87 6.22 -7.67 -14.17
N PHE A 88 7.40 -8.23 -13.91
CA PHE A 88 8.58 -7.45 -13.59
C PHE A 88 9.05 -6.65 -14.80
N ILE A 89 9.47 -5.41 -14.56
CA ILE A 89 9.94 -4.46 -15.56
C ILE A 89 11.27 -3.85 -15.12
N ASN A 90 12.00 -3.29 -16.08
CA ASN A 90 13.23 -2.55 -15.80
C ASN A 90 12.93 -1.11 -15.38
N ALA A 91 13.87 -0.48 -14.67
CA ALA A 91 13.76 0.91 -14.24
C ALA A 91 13.49 1.87 -15.41
N ASP A 92 14.05 1.62 -16.59
CA ASP A 92 13.84 2.46 -17.79
C ASP A 92 12.36 2.50 -18.21
N ILE A 93 11.63 1.39 -18.04
CA ILE A 93 10.20 1.32 -18.35
C ILE A 93 9.39 2.13 -17.33
N VAL A 94 9.81 2.13 -16.05
CA VAL A 94 9.17 2.93 -15.00
C VAL A 94 9.34 4.42 -15.29
N VAL A 95 10.56 4.83 -15.64
CA VAL A 95 10.87 6.23 -16.00
C VAL A 95 10.08 6.67 -17.22
N GLU A 96 9.97 5.82 -18.24
CA GLU A 96 9.22 6.13 -19.45
C GLU A 96 7.72 6.27 -19.18
N ALA A 97 7.14 5.37 -18.39
CA ALA A 97 5.72 5.45 -18.00
C ALA A 97 5.40 6.70 -17.17
N PHE A 98 6.39 7.23 -16.43
CA PHE A 98 6.23 8.50 -15.71
C PHE A 98 6.22 9.71 -16.64
N LYS A 99 7.04 9.69 -17.71
CA LYS A 99 7.10 10.76 -18.72
C LYS A 99 5.89 10.75 -19.65
N ASN A 100 5.39 9.57 -19.98
CA ASN A 100 4.30 9.34 -20.92
C ASN A 100 3.13 8.60 -20.24
N PRO A 101 2.44 9.24 -19.29
CA PRO A 101 1.33 8.60 -18.60
C PRO A 101 0.16 8.40 -19.58
N LEU A 102 -0.34 7.16 -19.69
CA LEU A 102 -1.56 6.89 -20.44
C LEU A 102 -2.72 7.69 -19.82
N ALA A 103 -3.44 8.42 -20.68
CA ALA A 103 -4.57 9.27 -20.31
C ALA A 103 -5.74 8.46 -19.76
#